data_AF-A0A840YEI9-F1
#
_entry.id   AF-A0A840YEI9-F1
#
_cell.length_a   1.000
_cell.length_b   1.000
_cell.length_c   1.000
_cell.angle_alpha   90.00
_cell.angle_beta   90.00
_cell.angle_gamma   90.00
#
_symmetry.space_group_name_H-M   'P 1'
#
loop_
_entity.id
_entity.type
_entity.pdbx_description
1 polymer ?
#
loop_
_entity_poly.entity_id
_entity_poly.type
_entity_poly.pdbx_seq_one_letter_code
_entity_poly.pdbx_strand_id
1 'polypeptide(L)' 'MPSPSPLPAAPRILRPVHSAVLLEGPAGVALHLHGVDGAITQVPLTLSALREIAALAGVAGEAATQDAAPAR' A
#
# COMPACT_ATOMS: atom_id res chain seq x y z
N MET A 1 4.85 -13.77 -36.33
CA MET A 1 4.09 -12.66 -35.69
C MET A 1 4.96 -12.05 -34.61
N PRO A 2 5.28 -10.75 -34.62
CA PRO A 2 6.03 -10.14 -33.52
C PRO A 2 5.15 -10.10 -32.27
N SER A 3 5.67 -10.62 -31.17
CA SER A 3 5.03 -10.56 -29.84
C SER A 3 4.99 -9.10 -29.38
N PRO A 4 3.85 -8.56 -28.91
CA PRO A 4 3.80 -7.19 -28.42
C PRO A 4 4.69 -7.07 -27.17
N SER A 5 5.73 -6.25 -27.26
CA SER A 5 6.53 -5.88 -26.08
C SER A 5 5.61 -5.26 -25.02
N PRO A 6 5.67 -5.68 -23.75
CA PRO A 6 4.90 -5.04 -22.70
C PRO A 6 5.47 -3.63 -22.52
N LEU A 7 4.75 -2.63 -23.03
CA LEU A 7 5.04 -1.23 -22.76
C LEU A 7 5.09 -1.04 -21.23
N PRO A 8 6.09 -0.34 -20.67
CA PRO A 8 6.13 -0.05 -19.25
C PRO A 8 4.83 0.66 -18.88
N ALA A 9 4.09 0.06 -17.94
CA ALA A 9 2.79 0.57 -17.54
C ALA A 9 2.98 2.00 -16.99
N ALA A 10 2.52 3.00 -17.75
CA ALA A 10 2.56 4.38 -17.32
C ALA A 10 1.90 4.51 -15.93
N PRO A 11 2.44 5.34 -15.02
CA PRO A 11 1.86 5.54 -13.71
C PRO A 11 0.41 6.00 -13.88
N ARG A 12 -0.52 5.22 -13.33
CA ARG A 12 -1.95 5.55 -13.35
C ARG A 12 -2.23 6.50 -12.19
N ILE A 13 -2.93 7.59 -12.47
CA ILE A 13 -3.45 8.47 -11.42
C ILE A 13 -4.51 7.67 -10.66
N LEU A 14 -4.24 7.37 -9.39
CA LEU A 14 -5.23 6.81 -8.49
C LEU A 14 -6.17 7.94 -8.05
N ARG A 15 -7.48 7.65 -7.97
CA ARG A 15 -8.45 8.59 -7.40
C ARG A 15 -8.10 8.84 -5.92
N PRO A 16 -8.45 10.02 -5.36
CA PRO A 16 -8.20 10.30 -3.95
C PRO A 16 -8.85 9.25 -3.04
N VAL A 17 -8.04 8.67 -2.17
CA VAL A 17 -8.45 7.71 -1.14
C VAL A 17 -8.53 8.45 0.19
N HIS A 18 -9.64 8.32 0.91
CA HIS A 18 -9.82 8.94 2.22
C HIS A 18 -9.61 7.95 3.38
N SER A 19 -9.77 6.64 3.12
CA SER A 19 -9.46 5.60 4.10
C SER A 19 -8.99 4.32 3.43
N ALA A 20 -8.19 3.55 4.17
CA ALA A 20 -7.67 2.26 3.74
C ALA A 20 -7.80 1.25 4.88
N VAL A 21 -8.24 0.04 4.57
CA VAL A 21 -8.44 -1.04 5.56
C VAL A 21 -7.81 -2.33 5.04
N LEU A 22 -7.11 -3.04 5.91
CA LEU A 22 -6.62 -4.38 5.64
C LEU A 22 -7.69 -5.39 6.05
N LEU A 23 -8.06 -6.28 5.13
CA LEU A 23 -8.99 -7.37 5.39
C LEU A 23 -8.32 -8.71 5.10
N GLU A 24 -8.52 -9.66 6.02
CA GLU A 24 -8.12 -11.05 5.85
C GLU A 24 -9.34 -11.90 5.51
N GLY A 25 -9.20 -12.76 4.50
CA GLY A 25 -10.25 -13.67 4.06
C GLY A 25 -9.67 -14.99 3.54
N PRO A 26 -10.54 -15.88 3.01
CA PRO A 26 -10.13 -17.22 2.58
C PRO A 26 -9.08 -17.24 1.46
N ALA A 27 -9.02 -16.17 0.67
CA ALA A 27 -8.05 -16.00 -0.42
C ALA A 27 -6.76 -15.25 0.02
N GLY A 28 -6.63 -14.92 1.31
CA GLY A 28 -5.50 -14.16 1.86
C GLY A 28 -5.89 -12.75 2.30
N VAL A 29 -4.90 -11.84 2.27
CA VAL A 29 -5.05 -10.45 2.73
C VAL A 29 -5.26 -9.50 1.55
N ALA A 30 -6.19 -8.56 1.67
CA ALA A 30 -6.43 -7.52 0.69
C ALA A 30 -6.46 -6.12 1.35
N LEU A 31 -5.95 -5.13 0.63
CA LEU A 31 -6.10 -3.72 0.99
C LEU A 31 -7.33 -3.16 0.30
N HIS A 32 -8.29 -2.68 1.08
CA HIS A 32 -9.48 -2.00 0.62
C HIS A 32 -9.23 -0.50 0.67
N LEU A 33 -9.25 0.15 -0.49
CA LEU A 33 -9.10 1.59 -0.63
C LEU A 33 -10.48 2.21 -0.86
N HIS A 34 -10.88 3.10 0.04
CA HIS A 34 -12.15 3.81 -0.05
C HIS A 34 -11.93 5.18 -0.70
N GLY A 35 -12.47 5.34 -1.90
CA GLY A 35 -12.42 6.59 -2.65
C GLY A 35 -13.39 7.63 -2.12
N VAL A 36 -13.10 8.91 -2.39
CA VAL A 36 -14.01 10.04 -2.07
C VAL A 36 -15.34 9.99 -2.84
N ASP A 37 -15.39 9.20 -3.92
CA ASP A 37 -16.56 8.94 -4.77
C ASP A 37 -17.41 7.76 -4.27
N GLY A 38 -17.06 7.15 -3.14
CA GLY A 38 -17.70 5.94 -2.63
C GLY A 38 -17.27 4.65 -3.32
N ALA A 39 -16.35 4.72 -4.29
CA ALA A 39 -15.79 3.52 -4.91
C ALA A 39 -14.87 2.79 -3.94
N ILE A 40 -14.94 1.46 -3.95
CA ILE A 40 -14.02 0.60 -3.20
C ILE A 40 -13.13 -0.12 -4.21
N THR A 41 -11.82 0.07 -4.08
CA THR A 41 -10.82 -0.67 -4.85
C THR A 41 -10.18 -1.73 -3.96
N GLN A 42 -10.24 -2.98 -4.38
CA GLN A 42 -9.55 -4.08 -3.70
C GLN A 42 -8.20 -4.31 -4.36
N VAL A 43 -7.13 -4.23 -3.56
CA VAL A 43 -5.78 -4.55 -3.97
C VAL A 43 -5.35 -5.83 -3.25
N PRO A 44 -5.27 -6.97 -3.95
CA PRO A 44 -4.78 -8.21 -3.33
C PRO A 44 -3.32 -8.01 -2.93
N LEU A 45 -2.98 -8.40 -1.70
CA LEU A 45 -1.62 -8.30 -1.20
C LEU A 45 -0.97 -9.66 -1.13
N THR A 46 0.26 -9.73 -1.62
CA THR A 46 1.12 -10.90 -1.41
C THR A 46 1.82 -10.80 -0.07
N LEU A 47 2.29 -11.95 0.44
CA LEU A 47 3.12 -12.00 1.65
C LEU A 47 4.43 -11.18 1.49
N SER A 48 5.01 -11.14 0.29
CA SER A 48 6.19 -10.32 0.00
C SER A 48 5.88 -8.82 0.11
N ALA A 49 4.77 -8.37 -0.46
CA ALA A 49 4.34 -6.97 -0.36
C ALA A 49 4.09 -6.56 1.10
N LEU A 50 3.47 -7.42 1.90
CA LEU A 50 3.28 -7.16 3.34
C LEU A 50 4.60 -7.04 4.10
N ARG A 51 5.59 -7.88 3.78
CA ARG A 51 6.94 -7.80 4.40
C ARG A 51 7.65 -6.51 4.03
N GLU A 52 7.55 -6.08 2.78
CA GLU A 52 8.12 -4.81 2.31
C GLU A 52 7.45 -3.61 3.01
N ILE A 53 6.12 -3.60 3.10
CA ILE A 53 5.38 -2.57 3.84
C ILE A 53 5.79 -2.56 5.31
N ALA A 54 5.91 -3.72 5.95
CA ALA A 54 6.35 -3.82 7.34
C ALA A 54 7.78 -3.30 7.55
N ALA A 55 8.69 -3.59 6.61
CA ALA A 55 10.04 -3.06 6.63
C ALA A 55 10.06 -1.52 6.48
N LEU A 56 9.28 -0.98 5.55
CA LEU A 56 9.13 0.47 5.35
C LEU A 56 8.51 1.15 6.59
N ALA A 57 7.51 0.52 7.20
CA ALA A 57 6.87 1.01 8.42
C ALA A 57 7.81 0.96 9.64
N GLY A 58 8.63 -0.09 9.76
CA GLY A 58 9.67 -0.19 10.78
C GLY A 58 10.72 0.92 10.68
N VAL A 59 11.11 1.29 9.45
CA VAL A 59 11.99 2.45 9.20
C VAL A 59 11.31 3.77 9.59
N ALA A 60 10.01 3.92 9.34
CA ALA A 60 9.25 5.09 9.77
C ALA A 60 9.08 5.16 11.30
N GLY A 61 9.00 4.01 11.98
CA GLY A 61 8.90 3.91 13.44
C GLY A 61 10.18 4.37 14.17
N GLU A 62 11.37 4.03 13.65
CA GLU A 62 12.61 4.53 14.25
C GLU A 62 12.80 6.03 14.04
N ALA A 63 12.39 6.57 12.88
CA ALA A 63 12.39 8.01 12.63
C ALA A 63 11.44 8.78 13.56
N ALA A 64 10.26 8.22 13.87
CA ALA A 64 9.30 8.83 14.80
C ALA A 64 9.72 8.73 16.28
N THR A 65 10.58 7.76 16.64
CA THR A 65 11.02 7.58 18.04
C THR A 65 12.20 8.49 18.39
N GLN A 66 13.00 8.93 17.42
CA GLN A 66 14.14 9.82 17.66
C GLN A 66 13.78 11.30 17.85
N ASP A 67 12.60 11.74 17.40
CA ASP A 67 12.13 13.13 17.60
C ASP A 67 11.40 13.32 18.95
N ALA A 68 11.21 12.24 19.71
CA ALA A 68 10.61 12.23 21.04
C ALA A 68 11.64 12.13 22.17
N ALA A 69 12.89 12.53 21.95
CA ALA A 69 13.85 12.71 23.04
C ALA A 69 13.48 14.00 23.81
N PRO A 70 13.12 13.93 25.11
CA PRO A 70 12.83 15.13 25.86
C PRO A 70 14.13 15.93 26.01
N ALA A 71 14.10 17.18 25.56
CA ALA A 71 15.13 18.15 25.92
C ALA A 71 15.20 18.21 27.45
N ARG A 72 16.32 17.74 28.00
CA ARG A 72 16.67 17.92 29.41
C ARG A 72 17.02 19.38 29.69
#